data_AF-T1CNS3-F1
#
_entry.id   AF-T1CNS3-F1
#
_cell.length_a   1.000
_cell.length_b   1.000
_cell.length_c   1.000
_cell.angle_alpha   90.00
_cell.angle_beta   90.00
_cell.angle_gamma   90.00
#
_symmetry.space_group_name_H-M   'P 1'
#
loop_
_entity.id
_entity.type
_entity.pdbx_description
1 polymer ?
#
loop_
_entity_poly.entity_id
_entity_poly.type
_entity_poly.pdbx_seq_one_letter_code
_entity_poly.pdbx_strand_id
1 'polypeptide(L)'
;MLRSSAGDEFARYTLHHFPDLPVRPLRPEFAAFEWRDDARALEAWRHGRTGYPIVDAGMRELWRTGWMHNRVRMVVGSFLVKDLLIPWQRGETWFWDTLVDADRASNALNWQWVSGCGVDAAPYFRIFNPVAQSQR
;
A
#
# COMPACT_ATOMS: atom_id res chain seq x y z
N MET A 1 -2.94 11.15 27.81
CA MET A 1 -2.26 12.26 27.11
C MET A 1 -2.03 11.81 25.67
N LEU A 2 -3.02 12.00 24.79
CA LEU A 2 -2.99 11.50 23.41
C LEU A 2 -2.32 12.55 22.53
N ARG A 3 -1.04 12.34 22.21
CA ARG A 3 -0.35 13.13 21.20
C ARG A 3 -0.63 12.45 19.86
N SER A 4 -1.71 12.85 19.19
CA SER A 4 -1.90 12.50 17.78
C SER A 4 -0.71 13.02 16.99
N SER A 5 -0.07 12.17 16.20
CA SER A 5 1.04 12.58 15.36
C SER A 5 0.50 13.48 14.24
N ALA A 6 1.32 14.42 13.74
CA ALA A 6 0.92 15.29 12.63
C ALA A 6 0.45 14.50 11.38
N GLY A 7 0.96 13.29 11.19
CA GLY A 7 0.54 12.38 10.12
C GLY A 7 -0.87 11.83 10.32
N ASP A 8 -1.24 11.43 11.54
CA ASP A 8 -2.59 10.94 11.83
C ASP A 8 -3.64 12.04 11.68
N GLU A 9 -3.31 13.26 12.07
CA GLU A 9 -4.20 14.41 11.93
C GLU A 9 -4.42 14.77 10.46
N PHE A 10 -3.35 14.74 9.65
CA PHE A 10 -3.43 14.95 8.21
C PHE A 10 -4.25 13.86 7.50
N ALA A 11 -4.07 12.59 7.89
CA ALA A 11 -4.84 11.48 7.33
C ALA A 11 -6.34 11.63 7.61
N ARG A 12 -6.71 11.95 8.86
CA ARG A 12 -8.12 12.20 9.24
C ARG A 12 -8.70 13.43 8.54
N TYR A 13 -7.94 14.51 8.46
CA TYR A 13 -8.34 15.73 7.73
C TYR A 13 -8.62 15.42 6.26
N THR A 14 -7.76 14.64 5.62
CA THR A 14 -7.91 14.25 4.20
C THR A 14 -9.13 13.36 3.99
N LEU A 15 -9.33 12.35 4.84
CA LEU A 15 -10.51 11.47 4.76
C LEU A 15 -11.82 12.23 5.00
N HIS A 16 -11.82 13.25 5.86
CA HIS A 16 -12.99 14.09 6.10
C HIS A 16 -13.43 14.86 4.85
N HIS A 17 -12.47 15.42 4.10
CA HIS A 17 -12.74 16.18 2.88
C HIS A 17 -12.97 15.28 1.65
N PHE A 18 -12.37 14.08 1.65
CA PHE A 18 -12.49 13.10 0.58
C PHE A 18 -12.98 11.76 1.16
N PRO A 19 -14.28 11.60 1.45
CA PRO A 19 -14.81 10.39 2.10
C PRO A 19 -14.65 9.13 1.23
N ASP A 20 -14.56 9.30 -0.09
CA ASP A 20 -14.34 8.22 -1.06
C ASP A 20 -12.87 7.77 -1.17
N LEU A 21 -11.94 8.39 -0.45
CA LEU A 21 -10.50 8.08 -0.47
C LEU A 21 -10.16 6.58 -0.30
N PRO A 22 -10.88 5.78 0.53
CA PRO A 22 -10.61 4.36 0.68
C PRO A 22 -11.07 3.50 -0.51
N VAL A 23 -11.89 4.04 -1.41
CA VAL A 23 -12.54 3.26 -2.48
C VAL A 23 -12.21 3.76 -3.89
N ARG A 24 -11.94 5.06 -4.05
CA ARG A 24 -11.69 5.69 -5.34
C ARG A 24 -10.34 6.40 -5.37
N PRO A 25 -9.60 6.32 -6.48
CA PRO A 25 -8.37 7.08 -6.63
C PRO A 25 -8.70 8.58 -6.54
N LEU A 26 -7.87 9.34 -5.82
CA LEU A 26 -8.05 10.80 -5.71
C LEU A 26 -7.85 11.49 -7.07
N ARG A 27 -7.00 10.90 -7.92
CA ARG A 27 -6.77 11.30 -9.30
C ARG A 27 -7.61 10.46 -10.28
N PRO A 28 -8.59 11.07 -11.00
CA PRO A 28 -9.48 10.35 -11.90
C PRO A 28 -8.76 9.59 -13.03
N GLU A 29 -7.59 10.08 -13.46
CA GLU A 29 -6.79 9.43 -14.51
C GLU A 29 -6.44 7.97 -14.21
N PHE A 30 -6.32 7.61 -12.93
CA PHE A 30 -6.03 6.24 -12.50
C PHE A 30 -7.26 5.35 -12.39
N ALA A 31 -8.48 5.90 -12.53
CA ALA A 31 -9.69 5.11 -12.60
C ALA A 31 -9.78 4.29 -13.90
N ALA A 32 -9.11 4.76 -14.96
CA ALA A 32 -9.02 4.09 -16.26
C ALA A 32 -7.75 3.24 -16.44
N PHE A 33 -6.98 3.03 -15.36
CA PHE A 33 -5.74 2.27 -15.43
C PHE A 33 -6.00 0.78 -15.71
N GLU A 34 -5.29 0.20 -16.67
CA GLU A 34 -5.40 -1.23 -17.03
C GLU A 34 -4.68 -2.11 -15.99
N TRP A 35 -5.39 -2.40 -14.91
CA TRP A 35 -4.93 -3.34 -13.88
C TRP A 35 -4.86 -4.77 -14.40
N ARG A 36 -3.91 -5.55 -13.89
CA ARG A 36 -3.80 -6.98 -14.13
C ARG A 36 -4.69 -7.76 -13.16
N ASP A 37 -5.49 -8.67 -13.72
CA ASP A 37 -6.16 -9.72 -12.93
C ASP A 37 -5.24 -10.94 -12.82
N ASP A 38 -4.30 -10.90 -11.88
CA ASP A 38 -3.32 -11.96 -11.64
C ASP A 38 -3.49 -12.52 -10.22
N ALA A 39 -4.47 -13.40 -10.05
CA ALA A 39 -4.78 -14.03 -8.77
C ALA A 39 -3.60 -14.82 -8.19
N ARG A 40 -2.73 -15.39 -9.05
CA ARG A 40 -1.55 -16.13 -8.61
C ARG A 40 -0.50 -15.19 -8.02
N ALA A 41 -0.25 -14.05 -8.67
CA ALA A 41 0.67 -13.04 -8.15
C ALA A 41 0.14 -12.41 -6.85
N LEU A 42 -1.17 -12.13 -6.78
CA LEU A 42 -1.80 -11.65 -5.53
C LEU A 42 -1.59 -12.65 -4.39
N GLU A 43 -1.80 -13.93 -4.65
CA GLU A 43 -1.63 -14.99 -3.66
C GLU A 43 -0.17 -15.15 -3.21
N ALA A 44 0.77 -15.06 -4.15
CA ALA A 44 2.20 -15.05 -3.83
C ALA A 44 2.56 -13.84 -2.96
N TRP A 45 2.00 -12.67 -3.23
CA TRP A 45 2.18 -11.47 -2.41
C TRP A 45 1.60 -11.66 -1.00
N ARG A 46 0.35 -12.10 -0.87
CA ARG A 46 -0.31 -12.32 0.44
C ARG A 46 0.51 -13.22 1.37
N HIS A 47 1.13 -14.26 0.82
CA HIS A 47 1.90 -15.23 1.60
C HIS A 47 3.42 -14.99 1.64
N GLY A 48 3.91 -13.87 1.08
CA GLY A 48 5.35 -13.59 1.02
C GLY A 48 6.13 -14.68 0.28
N ARG A 49 5.69 -15.03 -0.92
CA ARG A 49 6.31 -15.98 -1.86
C ARG A 49 6.57 -15.33 -3.22
N THR A 50 6.86 -14.03 -3.22
CA THR A 50 7.09 -13.23 -4.43
C THR A 50 8.50 -13.43 -5.00
N GLY A 51 9.44 -13.92 -4.18
CA GLY A 51 10.85 -14.02 -4.55
C GLY A 51 11.65 -12.74 -4.24
N TYR A 52 11.00 -11.71 -3.69
CA TYR A 52 11.64 -10.46 -3.29
C TYR A 52 11.80 -10.42 -1.76
N PRO A 53 13.03 -10.52 -1.21
CA PRO A 53 13.24 -10.76 0.21
C PRO A 53 12.57 -9.76 1.16
N ILE A 54 12.62 -8.47 0.84
CA ILE A 54 12.00 -7.43 1.68
C ILE A 54 10.47 -7.50 1.65
N VAL A 55 9.88 -7.83 0.50
CA VAL A 55 8.43 -7.98 0.35
C VAL A 55 7.98 -9.25 1.08
N ASP A 56 8.69 -10.34 0.86
CA ASP A 56 8.39 -11.63 1.48
C ASP A 56 8.52 -11.58 3.00
N ALA A 57 9.57 -10.92 3.51
CA ALA A 57 9.74 -10.73 4.95
C ALA A 57 8.62 -9.87 5.55
N GLY A 58 8.25 -8.76 4.92
CA GLY A 58 7.15 -7.91 5.38
C GLY A 58 5.82 -8.66 5.42
N MET A 59 5.45 -9.34 4.33
CA MET A 59 4.17 -10.06 4.26
C MET A 59 4.10 -11.23 5.25
N ARG A 60 5.23 -11.91 5.53
CA ARG A 60 5.31 -12.95 6.57
C ARG A 60 5.28 -12.38 7.98
N GLU A 61 5.89 -11.21 8.21
CA GLU A 61 5.79 -10.49 9.48
C GLU A 61 4.33 -10.16 9.77
N LEU A 62 3.67 -9.49 8.83
CA LEU A 62 2.24 -9.14 8.90
C LEU A 62 1.38 -10.37 9.24
N TRP A 63 1.55 -11.47 8.51
CA TRP A 63 0.75 -12.68 8.74
C TRP A 63 0.93 -13.27 10.14
N ARG A 64 2.15 -13.18 10.71
CA ARG A 64 2.49 -13.81 11.98
C ARG A 64 2.18 -12.93 13.18
N THR A 65 2.36 -11.61 13.06
CA THR A 65 2.28 -10.67 14.19
C THR A 65 1.07 -9.76 14.12
N GLY A 66 0.43 -9.65 12.96
CA GLY A 66 -0.59 -8.65 12.68
C GLY A 66 -0.05 -7.23 12.62
N TRP A 67 1.27 -7.05 12.63
CA TRP A 67 1.91 -5.74 12.59
C TRP A 67 2.94 -5.69 11.47
N MET A 68 3.09 -4.51 10.87
CA MET A 68 4.14 -4.24 9.89
C MET A 68 4.63 -2.81 10.07
N HIS A 69 5.95 -2.61 10.05
CA HIS A 69 6.49 -1.25 10.11
C HIS A 69 6.04 -0.41 8.91
N ASN A 70 5.73 0.88 9.13
CA ASN A 70 5.16 1.76 8.09
C ASN A 70 6.03 1.83 6.81
N ARG A 71 7.35 1.86 6.96
CA ARG A 71 8.26 1.84 5.79
C ARG A 71 8.12 0.56 4.97
N VAL A 72 7.89 -0.58 5.62
CA VAL A 72 7.70 -1.86 4.94
C VAL A 72 6.31 -1.90 4.28
N ARG A 73 5.28 -1.32 4.93
CA ARG A 73 3.95 -1.13 4.31
C ARG A 73 4.04 -0.40 2.98
N MET A 74 4.84 0.68 2.93
CA MET A 74 5.07 1.44 1.71
C MET A 74 5.75 0.60 0.61
N VAL A 75 6.74 -0.23 0.98
CA VAL A 75 7.45 -1.11 0.03
C VAL A 75 6.52 -2.18 -0.53
N VAL A 76 5.81 -2.92 0.32
CA VAL A 76 4.93 -4.01 -0.13
C VAL A 76 3.72 -3.50 -0.92
N GLY A 77 3.20 -2.32 -0.56
CA GLY A 77 2.11 -1.67 -1.28
C GLY A 77 2.55 -1.13 -2.63
N SER A 78 3.73 -0.51 -2.71
CA SER A 78 4.31 -0.09 -3.99
C SER A 78 4.56 -1.29 -4.90
N PHE A 79 5.04 -2.41 -4.36
CA PHE A 79 5.26 -3.62 -5.14
C PHE A 79 3.96 -4.17 -5.75
N LEU A 80 2.89 -4.23 -4.95
CA LEU A 80 1.58 -4.66 -5.44
C LEU A 80 1.09 -3.81 -6.61
N VAL A 81 1.21 -2.49 -6.50
CA VAL A 81 0.65 -1.55 -7.49
C VAL A 81 1.56 -1.38 -8.70
N LYS A 82 2.87 -1.25 -8.52
CA LYS A 82 3.80 -0.86 -9.61
C LYS A 82 4.49 -2.03 -10.27
N ASP A 83 4.79 -3.10 -9.52
CA ASP A 83 5.48 -4.28 -10.05
C ASP A 83 4.48 -5.34 -10.50
N LEU A 84 3.44 -5.61 -9.70
CA LEU A 84 2.41 -6.58 -10.07
C LEU A 84 1.27 -6.00 -10.91
N LEU A 85 1.13 -4.66 -10.94
CA LEU A 85 0.01 -3.95 -11.58
C LEU A 85 -1.36 -4.44 -11.08
N ILE A 86 -1.46 -4.78 -9.81
CA ILE A 86 -2.71 -5.24 -9.17
C ILE A 86 -3.41 -4.05 -8.52
N PRO A 87 -4.76 -3.98 -8.56
CA PRO A 87 -5.49 -2.88 -7.95
C PRO A 87 -5.16 -2.74 -6.46
N TRP A 88 -4.84 -1.52 -6.03
CA TRP A 88 -4.49 -1.21 -4.64
C TRP A 88 -5.61 -1.58 -3.66
N GLN A 89 -6.87 -1.59 -4.10
CA GLN A 89 -8.03 -2.02 -3.31
C GLN A 89 -7.87 -3.47 -2.82
N ARG A 90 -7.23 -4.35 -3.60
CA ARG A 90 -6.94 -5.73 -3.16
C ARG A 90 -5.97 -5.73 -1.98
N GLY A 91 -4.99 -4.85 -2.00
CA GLY A 91 -4.04 -4.67 -0.90
C GLY A 91 -4.68 -4.01 0.32
N GLU A 92 -5.55 -3.01 0.11
CA GLU A 92 -6.30 -2.35 1.17
C GLU A 92 -7.18 -3.34 1.94
N THR A 93 -7.95 -4.18 1.23
CA THR A 93 -8.77 -5.23 1.87
C THR A 93 -7.90 -6.21 2.66
N TRP A 94 -6.77 -6.66 2.08
CA TRP A 94 -5.87 -7.55 2.81
C TRP A 94 -5.29 -6.92 4.08
N PHE A 95 -4.90 -5.65 4.00
CA PHE A 95 -4.34 -4.91 5.12
C PHE A 95 -5.39 -4.67 6.20
N TRP A 96 -6.62 -4.38 5.80
CA TRP A 96 -7.75 -4.24 6.72
C TRP A 96 -8.00 -5.53 7.52
N ASP A 97 -7.91 -6.69 6.86
CA ASP A 97 -8.18 -7.98 7.50
C ASP A 97 -7.02 -8.51 8.37
N THR A 98 -5.80 -8.01 8.17
CA THR A 98 -4.59 -8.59 8.79
C THR A 98 -3.84 -7.66 9.73
N LEU A 99 -4.01 -6.34 9.63
CA LEU A 99 -3.36 -5.39 10.53
C LEU A 99 -4.18 -5.19 11.80
N VAL A 100 -3.56 -5.45 12.96
CA VAL A 100 -4.20 -5.19 14.27
C VAL A 100 -4.33 -3.69 14.56
N ASP A 101 -3.53 -2.86 13.89
CA ASP A 101 -3.53 -1.40 13.98
C ASP A 101 -4.13 -0.75 12.73
N ALA A 102 -4.99 -1.45 11.99
CA ALA A 102 -5.66 -0.93 10.82
C ALA A 102 -6.47 0.34 11.17
N ASP A 103 -5.99 1.51 10.73
CA ASP A 103 -6.74 2.76 10.75
C ASP A 103 -7.17 3.12 9.33
N ARG A 104 -8.47 3.36 9.15
CA ARG A 104 -9.08 3.60 7.84
C ARG A 104 -8.49 4.83 7.13
N ALA A 105 -8.12 5.88 7.88
CA ALA A 105 -7.58 7.09 7.30
C ALA A 105 -6.11 6.90 6.91
N SER A 106 -5.30 6.34 7.81
CA SER A 106 -3.87 6.10 7.57
C SER A 106 -3.63 5.03 6.50
N ASN A 107 -4.44 3.97 6.43
CA ASN A 107 -4.36 2.97 5.36
C ASN A 107 -4.75 3.57 4.00
N ALA A 108 -5.88 4.27 3.91
CA ALA A 108 -6.32 4.88 2.66
C ALA A 108 -5.29 5.89 2.13
N LEU A 109 -4.74 6.74 2.99
CA LEU A 109 -3.72 7.69 2.60
C LEU A 109 -2.43 7.00 2.13
N ASN A 110 -1.97 5.96 2.82
CA ASN A 110 -0.80 5.18 2.41
C ASN A 110 -1.01 4.56 1.02
N TRP A 111 -2.14 3.88 0.79
CA TRP A 111 -2.45 3.24 -0.48
C TRP A 111 -2.57 4.23 -1.64
N GLN A 112 -3.13 5.41 -1.41
CA GLN A 112 -3.17 6.48 -2.41
C GLN A 112 -1.76 7.01 -2.72
N TRP A 113 -0.90 7.15 -1.70
CA TRP A 113 0.47 7.60 -1.89
C TRP A 113 1.32 6.57 -2.66
N VAL A 114 1.29 5.29 -2.28
CA VAL A 114 2.07 4.25 -2.97
C VAL A 114 1.57 3.98 -4.39
N SER A 115 0.26 4.12 -4.65
CA SER A 115 -0.34 3.83 -5.94
C SER A 115 -0.05 4.89 -7.02
N GLY A 116 0.57 6.03 -6.68
CA GLY A 116 0.71 7.12 -7.65
C GLY A 116 -0.56 7.97 -7.79
N CYS A 117 -1.67 7.55 -7.17
CA CYS A 117 -3.01 8.11 -7.35
C CYS A 117 -3.35 9.24 -6.37
N GLY A 118 -2.54 9.41 -5.32
CA GLY A 118 -2.74 10.39 -4.24
C GLY A 118 -1.91 11.67 -4.35
N VAL A 119 -2.06 12.53 -3.34
CA VAL A 119 -1.33 13.81 -3.21
C VAL A 119 0.17 13.52 -3.02
N ASP A 120 1.01 14.18 -3.82
CA ASP A 120 2.48 14.07 -3.78
C ASP A 120 3.06 12.66 -4.03
N ALA A 121 2.37 11.89 -4.89
CA ALA A 121 2.77 10.54 -5.21
C ALA A 121 3.96 10.49 -6.18
N ALA A 122 4.93 9.60 -5.91
CA ALA A 122 6.07 9.38 -6.79
C ALA A 122 5.59 8.98 -8.22
N PRO A 123 6.22 9.51 -9.29
CA PRO A 123 5.76 9.28 -10.66
C PRO A 123 5.54 7.79 -10.96
N TYR A 124 4.42 7.48 -11.62
CA TYR A 124 3.96 6.12 -11.90
C TYR A 124 5.03 5.23 -12.57
N PHE A 125 5.88 5.81 -13.43
CA PHE A 125 6.96 5.13 -14.14
C PHE A 125 8.23 4.87 -13.31
N ARG A 126 8.26 5.23 -12.02
CA ARG A 126 9.39 4.95 -11.13
C ARG A 126 9.29 3.52 -10.60
N ILE A 127 9.70 2.57 -11.43
CA ILE A 127 9.89 1.17 -11.06
C ILE A 127 11.08 1.10 -10.09
N PHE A 128 10.82 0.70 -8.85
CA PHE A 128 11.90 0.40 -7.90
C PHE A 128 12.58 -0.87 -8.37
N ASN A 129 13.81 -0.78 -8.88
CA ASN A 129 14.61 -1.96 -9.19
C ASN A 129 14.93 -2.71 -7.88
N PRO A 130 14.35 -3.89 -7.62
CA PRO A 130 14.47 -4.53 -6.31
C PRO A 130 15.87 -5.09 -6.05
N VAL A 131 16.63 -5.36 -7.12
CA VAL A 131 18.03 -5.81 -7.05
C VAL A 131 18.94 -4.68 -6.57
N ALA A 132 18.67 -3.44 -6.99
CA ALA A 132 19.47 -2.28 -6.62
C ALA A 132 19.25 -1.82 -5.16
N GLN A 133 18.08 -2.11 -4.57
CA GLN A 133 17.79 -1.74 -3.19
C GLN A 133 18.30 -2.74 -2.15
N SER A 134 18.62 -3.97 -2.55
CA SER A 134 19.22 -4.98 -1.65
C SER A 134 20.67 -4.66 -1.25
N GLN A 135 21.31 -3.65 -1.86
CA GLN A 135 22.72 -3.32 -1.64
C GLN A 135 22.95 -2.02 -0.85
N ARG A 136 21.92 -1.46 -0.20
CA ARG A 136 22.03 -0.23 0.60
C ARG A 136 21.47 -0.40 2.00
#